data_AF-K6YUI6-F1
#
_entry.id   AF-K6YUI6-F1
#
_cell.length_a   1.000
_cell.length_b   1.000
_cell.length_c   1.000
_cell.angle_alpha   90.00
_cell.angle_beta   90.00
_cell.angle_gamma   90.00
#
_symmetry.space_group_name_H-M   'P 1'
#
loop_
_entity.id
_entity.type
_entity.pdbx_description
1 polymer ?
#
loop_
_entity_poly.entity_id
_entity_poly.type
_entity_poly.pdbx_seq_one_letter_code
_entity_poly.pdbx_strand_id
1 'polypeptide(L)'
;MLGAVSTSLLNVRSMPTSSGAILGQLTEGMVVKGDGPFDNWIQLNYNDTFGFVSAHYLKPVNDLARLTGTVNINRLNVRQAPSSSAKHLATISRGASIKTLAFLNDWLEIEFNGETAYVAAKYVDLVYVSKGYYAKVSTDLLNVRSAPYSNASLFGQLNFDGKIWVEGRQQSWSQIRFNGNRGYVASQYLKPIDPTKTNNEQLDPIALADHQDDIGIPIVELGQELSRLTPTTILTVTGTNEQRNAAATWNRWGALLTELSDKKQLDVACALAVLCVESSGKGFEQNNSDRMIIRFENHKFWKFWGKHNPQQFRQHFRYSNNKVWQGHEWRREPSGEWLSFHGRQLNEWQIFEFARQLDENAAMLSISMGAPQIMGFHFERIGYQSVVEMFDAFADSIQGQVNGLFDFFSPRMLQYLKDLAFEDFAGMYNGKGQKKVYGDKIQKHYGAFKKMMPNSEH
;
A
#
# COMPACT_ATOMS: atom_id res chain seq x y z
N MET A 1 15.61 27.80 6.16
CA MET A 1 15.04 27.19 4.93
C MET A 1 15.05 25.67 5.06
N LEU A 2 14.04 24.95 4.53
CA LEU A 2 14.11 23.50 4.31
C LEU A 2 14.56 23.22 2.87
N GLY A 3 15.70 22.55 2.72
CA GLY A 3 16.28 22.21 1.42
C GLY A 3 16.49 20.71 1.29
N ALA A 4 15.90 20.09 0.28
CA ALA A 4 16.18 18.71 -0.10
C ALA A 4 17.42 18.65 -1.00
N VAL A 5 18.35 17.75 -0.70
CA VAL A 5 19.53 17.52 -1.53
C VAL A 5 19.11 17.05 -2.92
N SER A 6 19.58 17.74 -3.97
CA SER A 6 19.21 17.47 -5.37
C SER A 6 20.33 16.89 -6.21
N THR A 7 21.37 16.37 -5.56
CA THR A 7 22.52 15.69 -6.16
C THR A 7 22.73 14.36 -5.45
N SER A 8 23.40 13.41 -6.10
CA SER A 8 23.65 12.08 -5.53
C SER A 8 24.43 12.13 -4.21
N LEU A 9 25.33 13.10 -4.07
CA LEU A 9 26.17 13.29 -2.88
C LEU A 9 26.50 14.77 -2.66
N LEU A 10 26.24 15.26 -1.45
CA LEU A 10 26.54 16.62 -1.01
C LEU A 10 27.43 16.60 0.22
N ASN A 11 28.59 17.23 0.14
CA ASN A 11 29.51 17.35 1.28
C ASN A 11 28.98 18.38 2.30
N VAL A 12 28.99 18.00 3.56
CA VAL A 12 28.90 18.90 4.72
C VAL A 12 30.32 19.31 5.08
N ARG A 13 30.60 20.61 5.11
CA ARG A 13 31.95 21.15 5.29
C ARG A 13 32.10 21.93 6.59
N SER A 14 33.32 22.02 7.11
CA SER A 14 33.64 22.76 8.33
C SER A 14 33.60 24.28 8.16
N MET A 15 33.71 24.76 6.92
CA MET A 15 33.68 26.17 6.54
C MET A 15 32.83 26.35 5.27
N PRO A 16 32.23 27.53 5.02
CA PRO A 16 31.45 27.82 3.81
C PRO A 16 32.37 28.05 2.59
N THR A 17 33.24 27.09 2.30
CA THR A 17 34.17 27.11 1.16
C THR A 17 34.33 25.72 0.57
N SER A 18 34.67 25.62 -0.72
CA SER A 18 34.96 24.34 -1.37
C SER A 18 36.21 23.63 -0.83
N SER A 19 37.10 24.37 -0.15
CA SER A 19 38.33 23.86 0.49
C SER A 19 38.15 23.47 1.96
N GLY A 20 37.02 23.82 2.60
CA GLY A 20 36.74 23.42 3.97
C GLY A 20 36.74 21.90 4.15
N ALA A 21 37.20 21.43 5.30
CA ALA A 21 37.27 20.00 5.61
C ALA A 21 35.88 19.36 5.50
N ILE A 22 35.80 18.16 4.93
CA ILE A 22 34.54 17.42 4.80
C ILE A 22 34.24 16.79 6.17
N LEU A 23 33.19 17.27 6.83
CA LEU A 23 32.70 16.74 8.10
C LEU A 23 31.81 15.50 7.89
N GLY A 24 31.18 15.42 6.73
CA GLY A 24 30.32 14.30 6.36
C GLY A 24 29.61 14.54 5.04
N GLN A 25 28.65 13.68 4.72
CA GLN A 25 27.98 13.69 3.42
C GLN A 25 26.49 13.41 3.57
N LEU A 26 25.72 13.98 2.65
CA LEU A 26 24.27 13.81 2.51
C LEU A 26 23.99 13.23 1.12
N THR A 27 23.04 12.31 1.02
CA THR A 27 22.59 11.76 -0.26
C THR A 27 21.37 12.49 -0.77
N GLU A 28 21.08 12.31 -2.07
CA GLU A 28 19.87 12.83 -2.70
C GLU A 28 18.61 12.57 -1.87
N GLY A 29 17.76 13.58 -1.77
CA GLY A 29 16.53 13.56 -1.00
C GLY A 29 16.70 13.90 0.47
N MET A 30 17.88 13.72 1.09
CA MET A 30 18.06 14.12 2.49
C MET A 30 17.75 15.61 2.67
N VAL A 31 17.07 15.95 3.76
CA VAL A 31 16.58 17.31 4.00
C VAL A 31 17.46 17.99 5.03
N VAL A 32 17.94 19.17 4.68
CA VAL A 32 18.64 20.05 5.61
C VAL A 32 17.71 21.17 6.06
N LYS A 33 17.78 21.49 7.35
CA LYS A 33 17.28 22.74 7.90
C LYS A 33 18.48 23.55 8.33
N GLY A 34 18.56 24.78 7.84
CA GLY A 34 19.62 25.69 8.21
C GLY A 34 19.30 27.14 7.97
N ASP A 35 20.21 27.97 8.47
CA ASP A 35 20.18 29.42 8.37
C ASP A 35 21.03 29.89 7.17
N GLY A 36 20.63 30.99 6.55
CA GLY A 36 21.19 31.50 5.31
C GLY A 36 20.17 31.52 4.16
N PRO A 37 20.60 31.58 2.88
CA PRO A 37 21.99 31.43 2.43
C PRO A 37 22.87 32.64 2.77
N PHE A 38 24.09 32.38 3.24
CA PHE A 38 25.18 33.36 3.30
C PHE A 38 26.20 32.98 2.23
N ASP A 39 26.34 33.81 1.19
CA ASP A 39 27.20 33.53 0.03
C ASP A 39 26.98 32.13 -0.59
N ASN A 40 25.72 31.75 -0.81
CA ASN A 40 25.30 30.43 -1.30
C ASN A 40 25.63 29.23 -0.39
N TRP A 41 25.94 29.45 0.90
CA TRP A 41 26.08 28.39 1.89
C TRP A 41 24.95 28.43 2.91
N ILE A 42 24.48 27.24 3.28
CA ILE A 42 23.53 27.03 4.39
C ILE A 42 24.33 26.45 5.56
N GLN A 43 24.23 27.11 6.72
CA GLN A 43 24.75 26.60 7.98
C GLN A 43 23.71 25.70 8.64
N LEU A 44 24.12 24.51 9.09
CA LEU A 44 23.26 23.54 9.77
C LEU A 44 23.97 22.95 11.00
N ASN A 45 23.17 22.41 11.92
CA ASN A 45 23.68 21.55 12.98
C ASN A 45 24.07 20.19 12.38
N TYR A 46 25.28 19.72 12.68
CA TYR A 46 25.80 18.45 12.20
C TYR A 46 26.71 17.83 13.28
N ASN A 47 26.33 16.66 13.82
CA ASN A 47 27.07 15.93 14.87
C ASN A 47 27.54 16.82 16.04
N ASP A 48 26.61 17.53 16.67
CA ASP A 48 26.84 18.46 17.80
C ASP A 48 27.74 19.68 17.50
N THR A 49 28.17 19.86 16.25
CA THR A 49 28.84 21.08 15.76
C THR A 49 28.02 21.76 14.67
N PHE A 50 28.55 22.85 14.09
CA PHE A 50 28.03 23.41 12.85
C PHE A 50 28.75 22.81 11.64
N GLY A 51 28.02 22.72 10.52
CA GLY A 51 28.53 22.43 9.20
C GLY A 51 27.88 23.30 8.14
N PHE A 52 28.48 23.35 6.97
CA PHE A 52 28.05 24.17 5.84
C PHE A 52 27.82 23.30 4.60
N VAL A 53 26.69 23.52 3.92
CA VAL A 53 26.39 22.91 2.63
C VAL A 53 26.11 23.97 1.59
N SER A 54 26.46 23.70 0.34
CA SER A 54 26.16 24.63 -0.76
C SER A 54 24.67 24.60 -1.10
N ALA A 55 24.04 25.77 -1.05
CA ALA A 55 22.63 25.98 -1.40
C ALA A 55 22.32 25.64 -2.86
N HIS A 56 23.33 25.64 -3.74
CA HIS A 56 23.19 25.26 -5.14
C HIS A 56 22.66 23.83 -5.32
N TYR A 57 22.98 22.94 -4.39
CA TYR A 57 22.55 21.54 -4.42
C TYR A 57 21.30 21.26 -3.58
N LEU A 58 20.56 22.31 -3.21
CA LEU A 58 19.34 22.20 -2.44
C LEU A 58 18.15 22.68 -3.27
N LYS A 59 17.08 21.89 -3.26
CA LYS A 59 15.76 22.29 -3.77
C LYS A 59 14.82 22.60 -2.60
N PRO A 60 13.99 23.64 -2.69
CA PRO A 60 12.96 23.91 -1.69
C PRO A 60 12.04 22.70 -1.48
N VAL A 61 11.78 22.37 -0.22
CA VAL A 61 10.75 21.39 0.15
C VAL A 61 9.41 22.10 0.14
N ASN A 62 8.62 21.87 -0.92
CA ASN A 62 7.33 22.54 -1.13
C ASN A 62 6.11 21.67 -0.80
N ASP A 63 6.31 20.36 -0.64
CA ASP A 63 5.25 19.40 -0.36
C ASP A 63 5.61 18.53 0.85
N LEU A 64 5.13 18.92 2.02
CA LEU A 64 5.43 18.21 3.27
C LEU A 64 4.87 16.78 3.30
N ALA A 65 3.86 16.44 2.47
CA ALA A 65 3.33 15.09 2.39
C ALA A 65 4.36 14.07 1.85
N ARG A 66 5.41 14.57 1.18
CA ARG A 66 6.50 13.76 0.62
C ARG A 66 7.71 13.63 1.55
N LEU A 67 7.63 14.25 2.74
CA LEU A 67 8.65 14.08 3.78
C LEU A 67 8.44 12.78 4.53
N THR A 68 9.52 12.01 4.62
CA THR A 68 9.60 10.83 5.47
C THR A 68 10.58 11.12 6.60
N GLY A 69 10.16 10.84 7.84
CA GLY A 69 11.01 10.99 9.02
C GLY A 69 11.38 9.63 9.61
N THR A 70 12.63 9.51 10.07
CA THR A 70 13.13 8.33 10.81
C THR A 70 13.78 8.78 12.11
N VAL A 71 13.37 8.22 13.25
CA VAL A 71 13.97 8.58 14.54
C VAL A 71 15.42 8.10 14.62
N ASN A 72 16.36 9.00 14.91
CA ASN A 72 17.79 8.69 14.95
C ASN A 72 18.36 8.52 16.38
N ILE A 73 17.56 8.80 17.41
CA ILE A 73 17.91 8.67 18.84
C ILE A 73 17.16 7.52 19.52
N ASN A 74 17.73 6.91 20.55
CA ASN A 74 17.13 5.79 21.29
C ASN A 74 15.72 6.09 21.83
N ARG A 75 15.50 7.30 22.34
CA ARG A 75 14.24 7.71 22.96
C ARG A 75 13.92 9.15 22.58
N LEU A 76 12.95 9.33 21.69
CA LEU A 76 12.46 10.64 21.27
C LEU A 76 11.17 10.98 22.03
N ASN A 77 11.18 12.08 22.76
CA ASN A 77 10.00 12.54 23.50
C ASN A 77 9.00 13.25 22.57
N VAL A 78 7.74 12.84 22.65
CA VAL A 78 6.58 13.51 22.03
C VAL A 78 5.96 14.45 23.05
N ARG A 79 5.68 15.69 22.63
CA ARG A 79 5.22 16.76 23.52
C ARG A 79 3.99 17.46 22.98
N GLN A 80 3.22 18.06 23.88
CA GLN A 80 1.98 18.77 23.56
C GLN A 80 2.20 20.12 22.87
N ALA A 81 3.38 20.73 23.05
CA ALA A 81 3.75 22.01 22.42
C ALA A 81 5.23 21.96 22.01
N PRO A 82 5.68 22.81 21.05
CA PRO A 82 7.06 22.85 20.58
C PRO A 82 8.00 23.51 21.61
N SER A 83 8.12 22.90 22.79
CA SER A 83 8.97 23.35 23.90
C SER A 83 9.46 22.17 24.73
N SER A 84 10.71 22.22 25.20
CA SER A 84 11.30 21.19 26.05
C SER A 84 10.66 21.12 27.44
N SER A 85 9.97 22.17 27.88
CA SER A 85 9.20 22.21 29.13
C SER A 85 7.74 21.80 28.96
N ALA A 86 7.25 21.59 27.73
CA ALA A 86 5.87 21.20 27.49
C ALA A 86 5.56 19.79 28.00
N LYS A 87 4.27 19.54 28.29
CA LYS A 87 3.77 18.25 28.76
C LYS A 87 4.28 17.11 27.87
N HIS A 88 4.89 16.11 28.50
CA HIS A 88 5.28 14.85 27.87
C HIS A 88 4.03 14.02 27.57
N LEU A 89 3.92 13.55 26.34
CA LEU A 89 2.79 12.73 25.87
C LEU A 89 3.20 11.27 25.69
N ALA A 90 4.36 11.02 25.08
CA ALA A 90 4.86 9.68 24.78
C ALA A 90 6.37 9.67 24.50
N THR A 91 6.93 8.48 24.32
CA THR A 91 8.29 8.29 23.79
C THR A 91 8.24 7.40 22.56
N ILE A 92 8.97 7.79 21.50
CA ILE A 92 9.16 7.03 20.27
C ILE A 92 10.58 6.46 20.25
N SER A 93 10.71 5.19 19.89
CA SER A 93 12.01 4.49 19.83
C SER A 93 12.79 4.82 18.56
N ARG A 94 14.12 4.64 18.60
CA ARG A 94 14.99 4.75 17.42
C ARG A 94 14.49 3.89 16.27
N GLY A 95 14.58 4.42 15.06
CA GLY A 95 14.19 3.75 13.82
C GLY A 95 12.70 3.84 13.52
N ALA A 96 11.86 4.29 14.45
CA ALA A 96 10.45 4.51 14.16
C ALA A 96 10.27 5.55 13.04
N SER A 97 9.29 5.30 12.19
CA SER A 97 8.89 6.25 11.15
C SER A 97 8.01 7.35 11.73
N ILE A 98 8.19 8.57 11.24
CA ILE A 98 7.41 9.75 11.61
C ILE A 98 6.82 10.36 10.34
N LYS A 99 5.50 10.63 10.38
CA LYS A 99 4.79 11.46 9.41
C LYS A 99 4.91 12.91 9.89
N THR A 100 5.56 13.75 9.09
CA THR A 100 5.80 15.16 9.43
C THR A 100 4.68 16.01 8.83
N LEU A 101 4.01 16.82 9.66
CA LEU A 101 2.94 17.71 9.23
C LEU A 101 3.45 19.13 8.96
N ALA A 102 4.35 19.62 9.83
CA ALA A 102 4.93 20.96 9.71
C ALA A 102 6.28 21.06 10.41
N PHE A 103 7.00 22.14 10.13
CA PHE A 103 8.28 22.46 10.73
C PHE A 103 8.18 23.79 11.48
N LEU A 104 8.43 23.78 12.78
CA LEU A 104 8.30 24.94 13.67
C LEU A 104 9.60 25.17 14.43
N ASN A 105 10.46 26.04 13.90
CA ASN A 105 11.80 26.28 14.46
C ASN A 105 12.55 24.95 14.69
N ASP A 106 12.89 24.56 15.92
CA ASP A 106 13.63 23.31 16.17
C ASP A 106 12.72 22.09 16.43
N TRP A 107 11.43 22.22 16.10
CA TRP A 107 10.42 21.19 16.32
C TRP A 107 9.77 20.76 15.01
N LEU A 108 9.43 19.47 14.96
CA LEU A 108 8.50 18.92 13.98
C LEU A 108 7.13 18.83 14.61
N GLU A 109 6.14 19.31 13.88
CA GLU A 109 4.75 18.98 14.12
C GLU A 109 4.45 17.62 13.48
N ILE A 110 3.83 16.73 14.25
CA ILE A 110 3.52 15.36 13.86
C ILE A 110 2.07 15.03 14.21
N GLU A 111 1.52 14.05 13.51
CA GLU A 111 0.27 13.40 13.90
C GLU A 111 0.58 12.30 14.91
N PHE A 112 -0.06 12.33 16.08
CA PHE A 112 0.12 11.30 17.11
C PHE A 112 -1.23 11.00 17.77
N ASN A 113 -1.71 9.75 17.65
CA ASN A 113 -3.01 9.29 18.15
C ASN A 113 -4.22 10.13 17.65
N GLY A 114 -4.16 10.64 16.41
CA GLY A 114 -5.22 11.47 15.83
C GLY A 114 -5.22 12.93 16.30
N GLU A 115 -4.23 13.34 17.10
CA GLU A 115 -4.02 14.73 17.52
C GLU A 115 -2.67 15.28 17.05
N THR A 116 -2.51 16.60 17.09
CA THR A 116 -1.24 17.28 16.81
C THR A 116 -0.29 17.16 18.00
N ALA A 117 0.96 16.77 17.74
CA ALA A 117 2.03 16.73 18.74
C ALA A 117 3.37 17.20 18.17
N TYR A 118 4.38 17.33 19.03
CA TYR A 118 5.66 17.91 18.66
C TYR A 118 6.84 17.05 19.10
N VAL A 119 7.82 16.89 18.23
CA VAL A 119 9.11 16.24 18.52
C VAL A 119 10.27 17.13 18.10
N ALA A 120 11.42 17.01 18.77
CA ALA A 120 12.59 17.81 18.40
C ALA A 120 13.17 17.36 17.05
N ALA A 121 13.31 18.29 16.11
CA ALA A 121 13.66 17.98 14.71
C ALA A 121 15.05 17.35 14.56
N LYS A 122 16.02 17.73 15.41
CA LYS A 122 17.38 17.17 15.38
C LYS A 122 17.45 15.66 15.62
N TYR A 123 16.38 15.05 16.13
CA TYR A 123 16.31 13.63 16.43
C TYR A 123 15.55 12.81 15.37
N VAL A 124 15.27 13.43 14.23
CA VAL A 124 14.54 12.81 13.12
C VAL A 124 15.30 13.11 11.82
N ASP A 125 15.77 12.06 11.17
CA ASP A 125 16.34 12.18 9.83
C ASP A 125 15.20 12.32 8.83
N LEU A 126 15.20 13.42 8.08
CA LEU A 126 14.18 13.72 7.08
C LEU A 126 14.68 13.42 5.67
N VAL A 127 13.85 12.76 4.88
CA VAL A 127 14.08 12.49 3.46
C VAL A 127 12.87 12.99 2.66
N TYR A 128 13.14 13.77 1.63
CA TYR A 128 12.15 14.26 0.67
C TYR A 128 12.12 13.33 -0.54
N VAL A 129 11.01 12.61 -0.69
CA VAL A 129 10.81 11.63 -1.76
C VAL A 129 10.36 12.36 -3.03
N SER A 130 11.28 12.68 -3.94
CA SER A 130 11.02 13.50 -5.14
C SER A 130 10.53 12.69 -6.36
N LYS A 131 11.05 11.47 -6.55
CA LYS A 131 10.60 10.50 -7.57
C LYS A 131 11.18 9.13 -7.22
N GLY A 132 10.33 8.12 -7.08
CA GLY A 132 10.79 6.76 -6.91
C GLY A 132 11.23 6.13 -8.23
N TYR A 133 11.91 4.99 -8.14
CA TYR A 133 12.34 4.21 -9.30
C TYR A 133 12.30 2.72 -9.01
N TYR A 134 12.15 1.90 -10.05
CA TYR A 134 12.28 0.46 -9.90
C TYR A 134 13.76 0.04 -9.92
N ALA A 135 14.12 -0.89 -9.06
CA ALA A 135 15.43 -1.53 -9.07
C ALA A 135 15.30 -3.05 -8.94
N LYS A 136 16.28 -3.78 -9.45
CA LYS A 136 16.43 -5.23 -9.25
C LYS A 136 17.44 -5.51 -8.15
N VAL A 137 17.18 -6.54 -7.36
CA VAL A 137 18.12 -7.06 -6.38
C VAL A 137 19.28 -7.77 -7.08
N SER A 138 20.51 -7.42 -6.71
CA SER A 138 21.73 -7.93 -7.36
C SER A 138 22.53 -8.92 -6.51
N THR A 139 21.93 -9.44 -5.44
CA THR A 139 22.51 -10.43 -4.53
C THR A 139 21.49 -11.53 -4.28
N ASP A 140 21.94 -12.74 -3.94
CA ASP A 140 21.08 -13.91 -3.72
C ASP A 140 19.96 -13.63 -2.71
N LEU A 141 20.31 -12.93 -1.62
CA LEU A 141 19.38 -12.61 -0.54
C LEU A 141 19.67 -11.24 0.07
N LEU A 142 18.73 -10.31 -0.04
CA LEU A 142 18.83 -8.94 0.44
C LEU A 142 17.92 -8.72 1.65
N ASN A 143 18.51 -8.45 2.81
CA ASN A 143 17.77 -8.13 4.02
C ASN A 143 17.03 -6.79 3.92
N VAL A 144 15.74 -6.82 4.26
CA VAL A 144 14.90 -5.64 4.47
C VAL A 144 14.79 -5.37 5.95
N ARG A 145 15.11 -4.14 6.37
CA ARG A 145 15.16 -3.76 7.79
C ARG A 145 14.18 -2.64 8.12
N SER A 146 13.78 -2.60 9.38
CA SER A 146 12.91 -1.55 9.94
C SER A 146 13.47 -0.14 9.92
N ALA A 147 14.80 0.01 9.83
CA ALA A 147 15.50 1.29 9.90
C ALA A 147 16.84 1.22 9.13
N PRO A 148 17.43 2.37 8.74
CA PRO A 148 18.62 2.45 7.89
C PRO A 148 19.93 2.17 8.65
N TYR A 149 20.02 1.02 9.31
CA TYR A 149 21.23 0.55 9.97
C TYR A 149 21.26 -0.99 10.08
N SER A 150 22.47 -1.56 10.12
CA SER A 150 22.71 -3.00 9.87
C SER A 150 22.19 -3.94 10.94
N ASN A 151 21.92 -3.45 12.15
CA ASN A 151 21.33 -4.23 13.25
C ASN A 151 19.87 -3.86 13.55
N ALA A 152 19.20 -3.09 12.68
CA ALA A 152 17.77 -2.85 12.78
C ALA A 152 17.00 -4.16 12.61
N SER A 153 15.83 -4.25 13.25
CA SER A 153 14.93 -5.42 13.18
C SER A 153 14.70 -5.80 11.73
N LEU A 154 14.87 -7.10 11.45
CA LEU A 154 14.65 -7.67 10.13
C LEU A 154 13.15 -7.72 9.87
N PHE A 155 12.69 -7.05 8.83
CA PHE A 155 11.32 -7.16 8.33
C PHE A 155 11.15 -8.34 7.40
N GLY A 156 12.19 -8.66 6.62
CA GLY A 156 12.19 -9.81 5.73
C GLY A 156 13.37 -9.77 4.79
N GLN A 157 13.26 -10.49 3.69
CA GLN A 157 14.34 -10.64 2.71
C GLN A 157 13.78 -10.62 1.29
N LEU A 158 14.60 -10.15 0.35
CA LEU A 158 14.29 -10.12 -1.08
C LEU A 158 15.29 -11.01 -1.82
N ASN A 159 14.80 -11.83 -2.75
CA ASN A 159 15.66 -12.72 -3.54
C ASN A 159 16.33 -11.98 -4.70
N PHE A 160 17.40 -12.58 -5.24
CA PHE A 160 18.03 -12.15 -6.48
C PHE A 160 17.02 -11.90 -7.61
N ASP A 161 17.27 -10.87 -8.41
CA ASP A 161 16.42 -10.39 -9.50
C ASP A 161 15.04 -9.87 -9.08
N GLY A 162 14.72 -9.93 -7.78
CA GLY A 162 13.51 -9.34 -7.21
C GLY A 162 13.40 -7.86 -7.58
N LYS A 163 12.28 -7.48 -8.18
CA LYS A 163 12.00 -6.11 -8.57
C LYS A 163 11.36 -5.38 -7.40
N ILE A 164 11.95 -4.27 -6.97
CA ILE A 164 11.43 -3.43 -5.89
C ILE A 164 11.28 -1.98 -6.32
N TRP A 165 10.39 -1.26 -5.65
CA TRP A 165 10.23 0.18 -5.78
C TRP A 165 11.06 0.88 -4.69
N VAL A 166 12.01 1.71 -5.12
CA VAL A 166 12.79 2.58 -4.24
C VAL A 166 12.12 3.94 -4.20
N GLU A 167 11.72 4.37 -3.01
CA GLU A 167 11.09 5.68 -2.81
C GLU A 167 12.11 6.78 -2.55
N GLY A 168 13.23 6.43 -1.94
CA GLY A 168 14.23 7.41 -1.55
C GLY A 168 15.53 6.76 -1.09
N ARG A 169 16.51 7.62 -0.80
CA ARG A 169 17.82 7.20 -0.33
C ARG A 169 18.19 7.94 0.94
N GLN A 170 18.67 7.19 1.92
CA GLN A 170 19.23 7.69 3.16
C GLN A 170 20.62 7.09 3.32
N GLN A 171 21.62 7.83 2.86
CA GLN A 171 23.02 7.39 2.86
C GLN A 171 23.20 6.06 2.10
N SER A 172 23.69 5.03 2.77
CA SER A 172 23.92 3.69 2.20
C SER A 172 22.66 2.80 2.17
N TRP A 173 21.52 3.35 2.57
CA TRP A 173 20.24 2.64 2.61
C TRP A 173 19.26 3.24 1.61
N SER A 174 18.56 2.36 0.92
CA SER A 174 17.43 2.71 0.08
C SER A 174 16.15 2.46 0.88
N GLN A 175 15.32 3.49 0.95
CA GLN A 175 13.98 3.39 1.52
C GLN A 175 13.08 2.73 0.48
N ILE A 176 12.41 1.67 0.90
CA ILE A 176 11.49 0.87 0.08
C ILE A 176 10.16 0.68 0.82
N ARG A 177 9.14 0.21 0.10
CA ARG A 177 7.96 -0.41 0.71
C ARG A 177 8.15 -1.92 0.76
N PHE A 178 7.84 -2.51 1.91
CA PHE A 178 7.95 -3.94 2.14
C PHE A 178 6.89 -4.38 3.15
N ASN A 179 6.00 -5.30 2.74
CA ASN A 179 4.88 -5.80 3.55
C ASN A 179 4.06 -4.66 4.18
N GLY A 180 3.70 -3.64 3.39
CA GLY A 180 2.96 -2.44 3.85
C GLY A 180 3.74 -1.48 4.74
N ASN A 181 4.94 -1.83 5.19
CA ASN A 181 5.79 -1.00 6.03
C ASN A 181 6.87 -0.27 5.23
N ARG A 182 7.37 0.84 5.79
CA ARG A 182 8.60 1.46 5.30
C ARG A 182 9.78 0.59 5.73
N GLY A 183 10.48 0.02 4.76
CA GLY A 183 11.67 -0.80 4.95
C GLY A 183 12.91 -0.14 4.38
N TYR A 184 14.07 -0.66 4.79
CA TYR A 184 15.37 -0.19 4.35
C TYR A 184 16.22 -1.38 3.88
N VAL A 185 16.78 -1.26 2.69
CA VAL A 185 17.73 -2.22 2.13
C VAL A 185 19.06 -1.53 1.84
N ALA A 186 20.17 -2.28 1.88
CA ALA A 186 21.46 -1.69 1.55
C ALA A 186 21.51 -1.38 0.04
N SER A 187 21.71 -0.09 -0.30
CA SER A 187 21.59 0.41 -1.67
C SER A 187 22.57 -0.24 -2.64
N GLN A 188 23.71 -0.74 -2.15
CA GLN A 188 24.73 -1.41 -2.96
C GLN A 188 24.24 -2.70 -3.64
N TYR A 189 23.14 -3.28 -3.16
CA TYR A 189 22.54 -4.50 -3.71
C TYR A 189 21.36 -4.21 -4.65
N LEU A 190 21.18 -2.95 -5.06
CA LEU A 190 20.13 -2.54 -5.97
C LEU A 190 20.73 -2.07 -7.31
N LYS A 191 20.20 -2.61 -8.40
CA LYS A 191 20.48 -2.17 -9.77
C LYS A 191 19.25 -1.44 -10.33
N PRO A 192 19.31 -0.12 -10.54
CA PRO A 192 18.19 0.62 -11.13
C PRO A 192 17.79 0.04 -12.49
N ILE A 193 16.48 -0.05 -12.74
CA ILE A 193 15.93 -0.44 -14.04
C ILE A 193 15.76 0.83 -14.86
N ASP A 194 16.50 0.93 -15.96
CA ASP A 194 16.37 2.04 -16.90
C ASP A 194 15.17 1.75 -17.83
N PRO A 195 14.08 2.54 -17.75
CA PRO A 195 12.90 2.33 -18.59
C PRO A 195 13.17 2.54 -20.09
N THR A 196 14.34 3.10 -20.46
CA THR A 196 14.71 3.36 -21.85
C THR A 196 15.59 2.26 -22.48
N LYS A 197 15.99 1.24 -21.71
CA LYS A 197 16.92 0.17 -22.13
C LYS A 197 16.33 -1.24 -22.15
N THR A 198 15.00 -1.41 -22.13
CA THR A 198 14.41 -2.72 -22.41
C THR A 198 14.60 -3.07 -23.88
N ASN A 199 15.56 -3.95 -24.16
CA ASN A 199 15.81 -4.52 -25.47
C ASN A 199 14.53 -5.15 -26.06
N ASN A 200 14.34 -4.93 -27.36
CA ASN A 200 13.39 -5.64 -28.20
C ASN A 200 13.69 -7.14 -28.18
N GLU A 201 13.10 -7.88 -27.25
CA GLU A 201 12.75 -9.27 -27.52
C GLU A 201 11.28 -9.30 -27.90
N GLN A 202 11.08 -9.53 -29.20
CA GLN A 202 9.83 -9.76 -29.88
C GLN A 202 9.11 -10.92 -29.19
N LEU A 203 8.04 -10.61 -28.45
CA LEU A 203 7.07 -11.61 -28.02
C LEU A 203 6.21 -11.94 -29.23
N ASP A 204 6.54 -13.03 -29.91
CA ASP A 204 5.66 -13.63 -30.90
C ASP A 204 4.33 -14.05 -30.23
N PRO A 205 3.19 -13.97 -30.95
CA PRO A 205 1.89 -14.25 -30.39
C PRO A 205 1.74 -15.76 -30.18
N ILE A 206 1.77 -16.20 -28.93
CA ILE A 206 1.42 -17.59 -28.60
C ILE A 206 -0.11 -17.73 -28.70
N ALA A 207 -0.51 -18.54 -29.67
CA ALA A 207 -1.88 -18.94 -29.94
C ALA A 207 -2.52 -19.60 -28.72
N LEU A 208 -3.76 -19.18 -28.43
CA LEU A 208 -4.67 -19.84 -27.50
C LEU A 208 -5.01 -21.23 -28.05
N ALA A 209 -4.55 -22.28 -27.38
CA ALA A 209 -5.10 -23.62 -27.52
C ALA A 209 -5.98 -23.90 -26.30
N ASP A 210 -7.24 -24.27 -26.56
CA ASP A 210 -8.15 -24.89 -25.60
C ASP A 210 -7.52 -26.15 -25.01
N HIS A 211 -7.68 -26.39 -23.70
CA HIS A 211 -8.21 -27.65 -23.17
C HIS A 211 -8.44 -27.64 -21.64
N GLN A 212 -9.61 -28.18 -21.32
CA GLN A 212 -10.21 -28.75 -20.10
C GLN A 212 -9.36 -29.14 -18.88
N ASP A 213 -10.06 -29.08 -17.75
CA ASP A 213 -9.78 -29.55 -16.39
C ASP A 213 -8.82 -30.76 -16.27
N ASP A 214 -7.79 -30.62 -15.42
CA ASP A 214 -7.42 -31.71 -14.51
C ASP A 214 -6.80 -31.17 -13.20
N ILE A 215 -7.10 -31.87 -12.11
CA ILE A 215 -6.81 -31.53 -10.73
C ILE A 215 -5.35 -31.89 -10.41
N GLY A 216 -4.54 -30.90 -10.03
CA GLY A 216 -3.20 -31.10 -9.49
C GLY A 216 -2.74 -29.95 -8.59
N ILE A 217 -2.69 -30.21 -7.28
CA ILE A 217 -1.98 -29.43 -6.25
C ILE A 217 -1.10 -30.46 -5.50
N PRO A 218 0.12 -30.18 -4.97
CA PRO A 218 1.06 -29.04 -5.12
C PRO A 218 2.54 -29.48 -5.35
N ILE A 219 3.42 -28.51 -5.63
CA ILE A 219 4.75 -28.46 -4.96
C ILE A 219 5.01 -27.00 -4.53
N VAL A 220 5.23 -26.80 -3.22
CA VAL A 220 5.61 -25.53 -2.59
C VAL A 220 6.87 -25.77 -1.76
N GLU A 221 7.91 -24.96 -1.99
CA GLU A 221 9.09 -24.75 -1.15
C GLU A 221 9.53 -23.29 -1.40
N LEU A 222 9.81 -22.36 -0.48
CA LEU A 222 10.12 -22.28 0.98
C LEU A 222 9.14 -21.27 1.63
N GLY A 223 8.72 -21.28 2.90
CA GLY A 223 9.22 -21.96 4.09
C GLY A 223 9.22 -21.02 5.32
N GLN A 224 8.08 -20.41 5.70
CA GLN A 224 7.67 -20.11 7.11
C GLN A 224 6.42 -19.21 7.28
N GLU A 225 5.89 -18.54 6.24
CA GLU A 225 4.64 -17.74 6.38
C GLU A 225 3.34 -18.48 5.95
N LEU A 226 3.41 -19.42 5.00
CA LEU A 226 2.22 -20.10 4.46
C LEU A 226 1.50 -21.02 5.45
N SER A 227 2.18 -21.53 6.47
CA SER A 227 1.58 -22.43 7.47
C SER A 227 0.51 -21.77 8.35
N ARG A 228 0.37 -20.43 8.29
CA ARG A 228 -0.68 -19.67 8.99
C ARG A 228 -1.91 -19.34 8.13
N LEU A 229 -1.87 -19.57 6.82
CA LEU A 229 -3.00 -19.24 5.93
C LEU A 229 -3.96 -20.42 5.76
N THR A 230 -3.42 -21.63 5.62
CA THR A 230 -4.19 -22.85 5.39
C THR A 230 -4.65 -23.47 6.71
N PRO A 231 -5.91 -23.89 6.83
CA PRO A 231 -6.43 -24.53 8.03
C PRO A 231 -5.89 -25.95 8.19
N THR A 232 -5.85 -26.45 9.43
CA THR A 232 -5.50 -27.84 9.73
C THR A 232 -6.55 -28.83 9.17
N THR A 233 -7.82 -28.44 9.21
CA THR A 233 -8.91 -29.19 8.58
C THR A 233 -9.05 -28.75 7.12
N ILE A 234 -8.75 -29.65 6.19
CA ILE A 234 -8.96 -29.45 4.75
C ILE A 234 -10.32 -30.05 4.35
N LEU A 235 -11.11 -29.29 3.59
CA LEU A 235 -12.41 -29.71 3.09
C LEU A 235 -12.31 -30.25 1.66
N THR A 236 -13.04 -31.32 1.36
CA THR A 236 -13.18 -31.81 -0.02
C THR A 236 -13.96 -30.80 -0.85
N VAL A 237 -13.42 -30.39 -2.01
CA VAL A 237 -14.06 -29.44 -2.93
C VAL A 237 -15.08 -30.16 -3.81
N THR A 238 -16.26 -30.45 -3.26
CA THR A 238 -17.36 -31.15 -3.95
C THR A 238 -18.73 -30.56 -3.56
N GLY A 239 -19.81 -31.00 -4.22
CA GLY A 239 -21.18 -30.55 -3.93
C GLY A 239 -21.62 -29.37 -4.81
N THR A 240 -22.51 -28.50 -4.29
CA THR A 240 -23.04 -27.33 -5.03
C THR A 240 -21.95 -26.29 -5.32
N ASN A 241 -22.26 -25.30 -6.18
CA ASN A 241 -21.34 -24.21 -6.49
C ASN A 241 -20.90 -23.46 -5.22
N GLU A 242 -21.83 -23.21 -4.30
CA GLU A 242 -21.55 -22.56 -3.01
C GLU A 242 -20.67 -23.42 -2.10
N GLN A 243 -20.88 -24.74 -2.07
CA GLN A 243 -20.05 -25.67 -1.31
C GLN A 243 -18.62 -25.71 -1.86
N ARG A 244 -18.46 -25.86 -3.18
CA ARG A 244 -17.14 -25.85 -3.82
C ARG A 244 -16.40 -24.53 -3.61
N ASN A 245 -17.10 -23.39 -3.74
CA ASN A 245 -16.52 -22.07 -3.48
C ASN A 245 -16.09 -21.91 -2.03
N ALA A 246 -16.96 -22.27 -1.09
CA ALA A 246 -16.66 -22.19 0.34
C ALA A 246 -15.50 -23.10 0.75
N ALA A 247 -15.47 -24.35 0.28
CA ALA A 247 -14.38 -25.29 0.54
C ALA A 247 -13.05 -24.80 -0.07
N ALA A 248 -13.06 -24.33 -1.32
CA ALA A 248 -11.85 -23.80 -1.96
C ALA A 248 -11.34 -22.51 -1.29
N THR A 249 -12.23 -21.65 -0.78
CA THR A 249 -11.85 -20.46 -0.02
C THR A 249 -11.30 -20.83 1.36
N TRP A 250 -11.95 -21.76 2.06
CA TRP A 250 -11.48 -22.28 3.34
C TRP A 250 -10.09 -22.92 3.22
N ASN A 251 -9.90 -23.82 2.26
CA ASN A 251 -8.63 -24.53 2.09
C ASN A 251 -7.46 -23.60 1.82
N ARG A 252 -7.70 -22.42 1.24
CA ARG A 252 -6.66 -21.42 1.01
C ARG A 252 -6.40 -20.55 2.24
N TRP A 253 -7.45 -20.04 2.90
CA TRP A 253 -7.34 -18.93 3.86
C TRP A 253 -7.92 -19.22 5.26
N GLY A 254 -8.40 -20.43 5.50
CA GLY A 254 -9.18 -20.79 6.69
C GLY A 254 -8.47 -20.53 8.02
N ALA A 255 -7.14 -20.71 8.10
CA ALA A 255 -6.40 -20.42 9.33
C ALA A 255 -6.34 -18.92 9.61
N LEU A 256 -6.04 -18.09 8.59
CA LEU A 256 -6.04 -16.63 8.72
C LEU A 256 -7.43 -16.10 9.07
N LEU A 257 -8.47 -16.61 8.38
CA LEU A 257 -9.86 -16.24 8.67
C LEU A 257 -10.24 -16.59 10.11
N THR A 258 -9.82 -17.76 10.60
CA THR A 258 -10.07 -18.20 11.98
C THR A 258 -9.40 -17.26 12.97
N GLU A 259 -8.11 -16.98 12.81
CA GLU A 259 -7.35 -16.10 13.73
C GLU A 259 -7.99 -14.71 13.84
N LEU A 260 -8.37 -14.11 12.71
CA LEU A 260 -8.97 -12.78 12.68
C LEU A 260 -10.41 -12.77 13.21
N SER A 261 -11.16 -13.84 12.93
CA SER A 261 -12.50 -14.05 13.48
C SER A 261 -12.50 -14.17 15.00
N ASP A 262 -11.56 -14.91 15.57
CA ASP A 262 -11.42 -15.06 17.02
C ASP A 262 -11.15 -13.70 17.69
N LYS A 263 -10.27 -12.88 17.12
CA LYS A 263 -9.98 -11.51 17.60
C LYS A 263 -11.22 -10.61 17.61
N LYS A 264 -12.20 -10.84 16.73
CA LYS A 264 -13.44 -10.07 16.65
C LYS A 264 -14.63 -10.78 17.32
N GLN A 265 -14.42 -11.98 17.88
CA GLN A 265 -15.47 -12.87 18.40
C GLN A 265 -16.57 -13.13 17.36
N LEU A 266 -16.17 -13.42 16.12
CA LEU A 266 -17.05 -13.61 14.97
C LEU A 266 -17.00 -15.07 14.51
N ASP A 267 -18.14 -15.68 14.15
CA ASP A 267 -18.12 -17.00 13.49
C ASP A 267 -17.34 -16.90 12.17
N VAL A 268 -16.28 -17.69 12.03
CA VAL A 268 -15.43 -17.72 10.82
C VAL A 268 -16.23 -17.99 9.54
N ALA A 269 -17.34 -18.71 9.64
CA ALA A 269 -18.26 -18.94 8.54
C ALA A 269 -18.82 -17.64 7.95
N CYS A 270 -19.03 -16.61 8.78
CA CYS A 270 -19.50 -15.30 8.32
C CYS A 270 -18.43 -14.60 7.48
N ALA A 271 -17.19 -14.50 7.96
CA ALA A 271 -16.10 -13.86 7.23
C ALA A 271 -15.78 -14.59 5.91
N LEU A 272 -15.79 -15.93 5.95
CA LEU A 272 -15.62 -16.76 4.76
C LEU A 272 -16.74 -16.54 3.75
N ALA A 273 -18.00 -16.49 4.19
CA ALA A 273 -19.14 -16.28 3.30
C ALA A 273 -19.09 -14.91 2.61
N VAL A 274 -18.69 -13.85 3.32
CA VAL A 274 -18.46 -12.52 2.74
C VAL A 274 -17.39 -12.61 1.65
N LEU A 275 -16.21 -13.15 1.97
CA LEU A 275 -15.11 -13.25 1.01
C LEU A 275 -15.46 -14.09 -0.24
N CYS A 276 -16.26 -15.16 -0.06
CA CYS A 276 -16.77 -15.97 -1.15
C CYS A 276 -17.67 -15.18 -2.11
N VAL A 277 -18.53 -14.30 -1.57
CA VAL A 277 -19.48 -13.51 -2.37
C VAL A 277 -18.79 -12.38 -3.13
N GLU A 278 -17.75 -11.78 -2.56
CA GLU A 278 -17.04 -10.66 -3.19
C GLU A 278 -16.16 -11.10 -4.37
N SER A 279 -15.41 -12.19 -4.22
CA SER A 279 -14.39 -12.60 -5.20
C SER A 279 -14.18 -14.10 -5.32
N SER A 280 -15.06 -14.92 -4.72
CA SER A 280 -14.76 -16.35 -4.48
C SER A 280 -13.45 -16.54 -3.71
N GLY A 281 -13.15 -15.62 -2.79
CA GLY A 281 -11.91 -15.62 -2.02
C GLY A 281 -10.63 -15.40 -2.83
N LYS A 282 -10.71 -14.95 -4.09
CA LYS A 282 -9.52 -14.74 -4.92
C LYS A 282 -9.05 -13.29 -4.79
N GLY A 283 -7.79 -13.12 -4.39
CA GLY A 283 -7.16 -11.81 -4.30
C GLY A 283 -6.39 -11.38 -5.53
N PHE A 284 -5.97 -12.36 -6.34
CA PHE A 284 -5.10 -12.21 -7.49
C PHE A 284 -5.60 -13.09 -8.63
N GLU A 285 -5.31 -12.70 -9.86
CA GLU A 285 -5.68 -13.47 -11.06
C GLU A 285 -4.43 -13.90 -11.85
N GLN A 286 -4.22 -15.21 -11.93
CA GLN A 286 -3.04 -15.82 -12.57
C GLN A 286 -2.92 -15.48 -14.06
N ASN A 287 -4.04 -15.43 -14.77
CA ASN A 287 -4.10 -15.06 -16.18
C ASN A 287 -3.86 -13.56 -16.43
N ASN A 288 -3.60 -12.79 -15.37
CA ASN A 288 -3.35 -11.36 -15.42
C ASN A 288 -2.04 -11.00 -14.71
N SER A 289 -1.01 -11.84 -14.87
CA SER A 289 0.32 -11.68 -14.27
C SER A 289 0.29 -11.66 -12.74
N ASP A 290 -0.59 -12.48 -12.15
CA ASP A 290 -0.83 -12.54 -10.69
C ASP A 290 -1.15 -11.17 -10.07
N ARG A 291 -1.70 -10.25 -10.86
CA ARG A 291 -2.11 -8.93 -10.35
C ARG A 291 -3.34 -9.05 -9.47
N MET A 292 -3.42 -8.14 -8.51
CA MET A 292 -4.58 -7.99 -7.64
C MET A 292 -5.87 -7.89 -8.47
N ILE A 293 -6.91 -8.58 -8.01
CA ILE A 293 -8.23 -8.44 -8.61
C ILE A 293 -8.76 -7.04 -8.29
N ILE A 294 -9.11 -6.29 -9.32
CA ILE A 294 -9.69 -4.95 -9.21
C ILE A 294 -10.99 -4.85 -9.99
N ARG A 295 -11.78 -3.84 -9.67
CA ARG A 295 -12.85 -3.35 -10.54
C ARG A 295 -12.84 -1.84 -10.54
N PHE A 296 -12.68 -1.27 -11.73
CA PHE A 296 -12.60 0.17 -11.91
C PHE A 296 -13.98 0.77 -12.07
N GLU A 297 -14.30 1.77 -11.25
CA GLU A 297 -15.60 2.42 -11.24
C GLU A 297 -15.45 3.83 -11.82
N ASN A 298 -15.63 3.98 -13.14
CA ASN A 298 -15.35 5.25 -13.82
C ASN A 298 -16.22 6.43 -13.32
N HIS A 299 -17.41 6.15 -12.79
CA HIS A 299 -18.26 7.15 -12.12
C HIS A 299 -17.69 7.62 -10.77
N LYS A 300 -16.87 6.80 -10.10
CA LYS A 300 -16.06 7.24 -8.94
C LYS A 300 -14.87 8.07 -9.43
N PHE A 301 -14.26 7.69 -10.55
CA PHE A 301 -13.20 8.49 -11.14
C PHE A 301 -13.71 9.88 -11.56
N TRP A 302 -14.96 9.99 -12.03
CA TRP A 302 -15.64 11.27 -12.16
C TRP A 302 -15.71 12.05 -10.84
N LYS A 303 -16.16 11.41 -9.75
CA LYS A 303 -16.27 12.05 -8.44
C LYS A 303 -14.93 12.60 -7.93
N PHE A 304 -13.84 11.87 -8.11
CA PHE A 304 -12.53 12.22 -7.55
C PHE A 304 -11.67 13.09 -8.47
N TRP A 305 -11.83 12.97 -9.80
CA TRP A 305 -11.03 13.71 -10.78
C TRP A 305 -11.87 14.34 -11.90
N GLY A 306 -12.78 13.58 -12.51
CA GLY A 306 -13.47 14.02 -13.73
C GLY A 306 -14.36 15.25 -13.56
N LYS A 307 -14.95 15.46 -12.38
CA LYS A 307 -15.77 16.66 -12.09
C LYS A 307 -14.94 17.96 -12.13
N HIS A 308 -13.63 17.87 -11.88
CA HIS A 308 -12.69 19.00 -11.99
C HIS A 308 -12.05 19.06 -13.39
N ASN A 309 -12.08 17.95 -14.14
CA ASN A 309 -11.52 17.84 -15.49
C ASN A 309 -12.59 17.38 -16.52
N PRO A 310 -13.74 18.07 -16.63
CA PRO A 310 -14.93 17.52 -17.27
C PRO A 310 -14.78 17.30 -18.78
N GLN A 311 -13.99 18.15 -19.46
CA GLN A 311 -13.73 18.00 -20.90
C GLN A 311 -12.87 16.77 -21.17
N GLN A 312 -11.77 16.60 -20.43
CA GLN A 312 -10.87 15.47 -20.58
C GLN A 312 -11.53 14.15 -20.16
N PHE A 313 -12.32 14.15 -19.08
CA PHE A 313 -13.07 12.95 -18.69
C PHE A 313 -13.99 12.48 -19.82
N ARG A 314 -14.77 13.39 -20.43
CA ARG A 314 -15.71 13.04 -21.51
C ARG A 314 -15.04 12.58 -22.81
N GLN A 315 -13.75 12.86 -22.98
CA GLN A 315 -12.99 12.31 -24.10
C GLN A 315 -12.78 10.80 -23.96
N HIS A 316 -12.61 10.30 -22.72
CA HIS A 316 -12.13 8.94 -22.48
C HIS A 316 -13.09 8.05 -21.71
N PHE A 317 -14.06 8.60 -20.97
CA PHE A 317 -14.94 7.85 -20.08
C PHE A 317 -16.39 8.26 -20.26
N ARG A 318 -17.29 7.28 -20.18
CA ARG A 318 -18.73 7.52 -20.04
C ARG A 318 -19.40 6.44 -19.22
N TYR A 319 -20.55 6.78 -18.65
CA TYR A 319 -21.41 5.88 -17.91
C TYR A 319 -22.87 6.25 -18.15
N SER A 320 -23.80 5.39 -17.76
CA SER A 320 -25.23 5.63 -17.95
C SER A 320 -25.72 6.81 -17.11
N ASN A 321 -26.46 7.72 -17.76
CA ASN A 321 -27.12 8.85 -17.08
C ASN A 321 -28.29 8.41 -16.18
N ASN A 322 -28.85 7.21 -16.41
CA ASN A 322 -29.96 6.68 -15.62
C ASN A 322 -29.49 6.05 -14.31
N LYS A 323 -28.38 5.30 -14.38
CA LYS A 323 -27.76 4.62 -13.24
C LYS A 323 -26.24 4.73 -13.38
N VAL A 324 -25.63 5.62 -12.59
CA VAL A 324 -24.19 5.94 -12.72
C VAL A 324 -23.25 4.75 -12.50
N TRP A 325 -23.71 3.69 -11.85
CA TRP A 325 -22.96 2.44 -11.67
C TRP A 325 -23.14 1.43 -12.83
N GLN A 326 -23.74 1.84 -13.94
CA GLN A 326 -23.99 1.01 -15.11
C GLN A 326 -23.48 1.66 -16.40
N GLY A 327 -23.30 0.85 -17.44
CA GLY A 327 -22.90 1.30 -18.77
C GLY A 327 -21.52 1.95 -18.80
N HIS A 328 -20.60 1.47 -17.97
CA HIS A 328 -19.23 2.00 -17.93
C HIS A 328 -18.51 1.62 -19.21
N GLU A 329 -18.07 2.65 -19.94
CA GLU A 329 -17.33 2.50 -21.17
C GLU A 329 -16.14 3.46 -21.17
N TRP A 330 -15.11 3.11 -21.92
CA TRP A 330 -13.92 3.94 -22.08
C TRP A 330 -13.34 3.86 -23.48
N ARG A 331 -12.42 4.76 -23.80
CA ARG A 331 -11.60 4.72 -25.01
C ARG A 331 -10.27 5.42 -24.79
N ARG A 332 -9.21 4.87 -25.39
CA ARG A 332 -7.86 5.44 -25.30
C ARG A 332 -7.76 6.77 -26.03
N GLU A 333 -8.22 6.80 -27.28
CA GLU A 333 -8.18 8.01 -28.11
C GLU A 333 -9.56 8.68 -28.18
N PRO A 334 -9.66 10.02 -28.19
CA PRO A 334 -10.94 10.73 -28.30
C PRO A 334 -11.74 10.42 -29.58
N SER A 335 -11.10 9.89 -30.62
CA SER A 335 -11.73 9.44 -31.86
C SER A 335 -12.01 7.93 -31.90
N GLY A 336 -11.58 7.17 -30.89
CA GLY A 336 -11.71 5.72 -30.84
C GLY A 336 -13.12 5.23 -30.50
N GLU A 337 -13.30 3.92 -30.65
CA GLU A 337 -14.52 3.20 -30.26
C GLU A 337 -14.66 3.12 -28.74
N TRP A 338 -15.91 3.15 -28.27
CA TRP A 338 -16.23 2.97 -26.86
C TRP A 338 -16.24 1.50 -26.50
N LEU A 339 -15.47 1.13 -25.48
CA LEU A 339 -15.29 -0.24 -25.04
C LEU A 339 -15.85 -0.42 -23.63
N SER A 340 -16.70 -1.44 -23.45
CA SER A 340 -17.02 -1.97 -22.12
C SER A 340 -15.82 -2.76 -21.58
N PHE A 341 -15.54 -2.63 -20.28
CA PHE A 341 -14.33 -3.20 -19.67
C PHE A 341 -14.61 -4.11 -18.46
N HIS A 342 -15.86 -4.19 -18.00
CA HIS A 342 -16.19 -5.04 -16.85
C HIS A 342 -16.17 -6.53 -17.16
N GLY A 343 -15.74 -7.32 -16.17
CA GLY A 343 -15.81 -8.78 -16.18
C GLY A 343 -14.54 -9.50 -16.63
N ARG A 344 -13.49 -8.76 -17.04
CA ARG A 344 -12.17 -9.31 -17.35
C ARG A 344 -11.09 -8.44 -16.71
N GLN A 345 -10.20 -9.02 -15.89
CA GLN A 345 -9.19 -8.23 -15.17
C GLN A 345 -8.22 -7.52 -16.12
N LEU A 346 -7.86 -8.12 -17.25
CA LEU A 346 -7.00 -7.46 -18.23
C LEU A 346 -7.57 -6.09 -18.66
N ASN A 347 -8.89 -6.02 -18.88
CA ASN A 347 -9.57 -4.79 -19.29
C ASN A 347 -9.70 -3.81 -18.12
N GLU A 348 -10.05 -4.30 -16.93
CA GLU A 348 -10.12 -3.49 -15.69
C GLU A 348 -8.76 -2.83 -15.38
N TRP A 349 -7.66 -3.57 -15.53
CA TRP A 349 -6.31 -3.05 -15.35
C TRP A 349 -5.88 -2.09 -16.47
N GLN A 350 -6.28 -2.35 -17.71
CA GLN A 350 -5.94 -1.47 -18.83
C GLN A 350 -6.52 -0.06 -18.63
N ILE A 351 -7.80 0.04 -18.25
CA ILE A 351 -8.44 1.33 -17.96
C ILE A 351 -7.89 1.95 -16.68
N PHE A 352 -7.61 1.15 -15.65
CA PHE A 352 -7.01 1.65 -14.42
C PHE A 352 -5.63 2.27 -14.66
N GLU A 353 -4.75 1.61 -15.40
CA GLU A 353 -3.44 2.15 -15.75
C GLU A 353 -3.52 3.40 -16.63
N PHE A 354 -4.51 3.47 -17.53
CA PHE A 354 -4.79 4.71 -18.26
C PHE A 354 -5.23 5.84 -17.31
N ALA A 355 -6.15 5.56 -16.39
CA ALA A 355 -6.63 6.54 -15.41
C ALA A 355 -5.50 7.03 -14.48
N ARG A 356 -4.55 6.16 -14.10
CA ARG A 356 -3.38 6.54 -13.29
C ARG A 356 -2.48 7.55 -13.97
N GLN A 357 -2.42 7.56 -15.30
CA GLN A 357 -1.68 8.58 -16.06
C GLN A 357 -2.34 9.96 -15.98
N LEU A 358 -3.66 10.01 -15.76
CA LEU A 358 -4.42 11.24 -15.60
C LEU A 358 -4.35 11.76 -14.16
N ASP A 359 -4.57 10.86 -13.19
CA ASP A 359 -4.40 11.12 -11.76
C ASP A 359 -4.33 9.79 -10.99
N GLU A 360 -3.16 9.50 -10.43
CA GLU A 360 -2.87 8.25 -9.74
C GLU A 360 -3.76 8.02 -8.51
N ASN A 361 -3.88 9.02 -7.64
CA ASN A 361 -4.66 8.91 -6.41
C ASN A 361 -6.13 8.74 -6.72
N ALA A 362 -6.69 9.54 -7.63
CA ALA A 362 -8.09 9.43 -8.01
C ALA A 362 -8.39 8.09 -8.70
N ALA A 363 -7.47 7.55 -9.48
CA ALA A 363 -7.61 6.22 -10.07
C ALA A 363 -7.70 5.14 -8.98
N MET A 364 -6.78 5.15 -8.01
CA MET A 364 -6.80 4.19 -6.90
C MET A 364 -8.02 4.36 -5.98
N LEU A 365 -8.47 5.60 -5.73
CA LEU A 365 -9.73 5.86 -5.02
C LEU A 365 -10.95 5.25 -5.73
N SER A 366 -10.82 5.00 -7.04
CA SER A 366 -11.92 4.59 -7.91
C SER A 366 -11.94 3.10 -8.25
N ILE A 367 -11.14 2.27 -7.58
CA ILE A 367 -11.19 0.82 -7.74
C ILE A 367 -11.64 0.13 -6.46
N SER A 368 -12.39 -0.97 -6.58
CA SER A 368 -12.45 -1.98 -5.51
C SER A 368 -11.23 -2.89 -5.63
N MET A 369 -10.66 -3.27 -4.49
CA MET A 369 -9.35 -3.92 -4.41
C MET A 369 -9.43 -5.29 -3.74
N GLY A 370 -8.79 -6.27 -4.38
CA GLY A 370 -8.49 -7.59 -3.83
C GLY A 370 -9.70 -8.47 -3.56
N ALA A 371 -9.46 -9.53 -2.80
CA ALA A 371 -10.44 -10.51 -2.39
C ALA A 371 -11.68 -9.92 -1.68
N PRO A 372 -11.56 -8.88 -0.83
CA PRO A 372 -12.74 -8.30 -0.18
C PRO A 372 -13.44 -7.24 -1.02
N GLN A 373 -12.89 -6.86 -2.19
CA GLN A 373 -13.46 -5.81 -3.04
C GLN A 373 -13.71 -4.47 -2.30
N ILE A 374 -12.82 -4.08 -1.40
CA ILE A 374 -12.95 -2.80 -0.68
C ILE A 374 -12.56 -1.66 -1.63
N MET A 375 -13.41 -0.64 -1.72
CA MET A 375 -13.12 0.55 -2.51
C MET A 375 -11.95 1.35 -1.93
N GLY A 376 -11.03 1.81 -2.81
CA GLY A 376 -9.86 2.58 -2.40
C GLY A 376 -10.17 3.84 -1.58
N PHE A 377 -11.32 4.49 -1.79
CA PHE A 377 -11.75 5.63 -0.97
C PHE A 377 -12.06 5.30 0.50
N HIS A 378 -11.96 4.03 0.91
CA HIS A 378 -12.04 3.61 2.30
C HIS A 378 -10.69 3.44 3.00
N PHE A 379 -9.57 3.83 2.36
CA PHE A 379 -8.23 3.67 2.92
C PHE A 379 -8.10 4.19 4.37
N GLU A 380 -8.57 5.42 4.66
CA GLU A 380 -8.52 6.00 6.01
C GLU A 380 -9.36 5.19 7.02
N ARG A 381 -10.52 4.70 6.57
CA ARG A 381 -11.44 3.94 7.42
C ARG A 381 -10.80 2.65 7.93
N ILE A 382 -9.94 2.04 7.13
CA ILE A 382 -9.27 0.79 7.47
C ILE A 382 -7.81 1.00 7.92
N GLY A 383 -7.45 2.24 8.27
CA GLY A 383 -6.20 2.56 8.97
C GLY A 383 -5.01 2.92 8.08
N TYR A 384 -5.17 3.01 6.76
CA TYR A 384 -4.12 3.48 5.86
C TYR A 384 -4.06 5.02 5.81
N GLN A 385 -2.86 5.55 5.65
CA GLN A 385 -2.59 7.00 5.57
C GLN A 385 -2.82 7.56 4.16
N SER A 386 -2.80 6.70 3.14
CA SER A 386 -3.12 7.06 1.76
C SER A 386 -3.74 5.89 1.01
N VAL A 387 -4.42 6.20 -0.10
CA VAL A 387 -4.95 5.17 -0.99
C VAL A 387 -3.83 4.36 -1.67
N VAL A 388 -2.64 4.97 -1.85
CA VAL A 388 -1.46 4.29 -2.38
C VAL A 388 -0.98 3.23 -1.38
N GLU A 389 -0.95 3.54 -0.09
CA GLU A 389 -0.56 2.59 0.95
C GLU A 389 -1.53 1.39 1.02
N MET A 390 -2.83 1.66 0.93
CA MET A 390 -3.85 0.60 0.84
C MET A 390 -3.65 -0.26 -0.42
N PHE A 391 -3.43 0.38 -1.58
CA PHE A 391 -3.22 -0.32 -2.84
C PHE A 391 -1.98 -1.21 -2.79
N ASP A 392 -0.86 -0.69 -2.30
CA ASP A 392 0.39 -1.44 -2.16
C ASP A 392 0.22 -2.62 -1.20
N ALA A 393 -0.41 -2.42 -0.03
CA ALA A 393 -0.65 -3.49 0.93
C ALA A 393 -1.54 -4.60 0.36
N PHE A 394 -2.55 -4.25 -0.43
CA PHE A 394 -3.45 -5.24 -1.05
C PHE A 394 -2.82 -5.91 -2.27
N ALA A 395 -1.98 -5.19 -3.03
CA ALA A 395 -1.25 -5.75 -4.17
C ALA A 395 -0.09 -6.66 -3.74
N ASP A 396 0.44 -6.48 -2.53
CA ASP A 396 1.55 -7.24 -1.98
C ASP A 396 1.13 -8.65 -1.51
N SER A 397 0.00 -8.77 -0.81
CA SER A 397 -0.39 -10.06 -0.24
C SER A 397 -1.88 -10.24 -0.01
N ILE A 398 -2.32 -11.51 -0.06
CA ILE A 398 -3.68 -11.90 0.32
C ILE A 398 -3.93 -11.63 1.80
N GLN A 399 -2.89 -11.71 2.64
CA GLN A 399 -3.00 -11.39 4.05
C GLN A 399 -3.32 -9.91 4.26
N GLY A 400 -2.69 -9.00 3.51
CA GLY A 400 -3.04 -7.57 3.52
C GLY A 400 -4.49 -7.32 3.13
N GLN A 401 -4.98 -8.01 2.10
CA GLN A 401 -6.38 -7.93 1.67
C GLN A 401 -7.35 -8.46 2.73
N VAL A 402 -7.08 -9.61 3.34
CA VAL A 402 -7.96 -10.20 4.36
C VAL A 402 -7.89 -9.40 5.66
N ASN A 403 -6.75 -8.88 6.09
CA ASN A 403 -6.67 -7.94 7.21
C ASN A 403 -7.57 -6.72 6.95
N GLY A 404 -7.48 -6.14 5.75
CA GLY A 404 -8.33 -5.02 5.35
C GLY A 404 -9.84 -5.32 5.41
N LEU A 405 -10.27 -6.57 5.13
CA LEU A 405 -11.65 -7.00 5.36
C LEU A 405 -12.08 -6.84 6.82
N PHE A 406 -11.26 -7.33 7.74
CA PHE A 406 -11.58 -7.30 9.17
C PHE A 406 -11.45 -5.90 9.77
N ASP A 407 -10.60 -5.05 9.22
CA ASP A 407 -10.51 -3.63 9.58
C ASP A 407 -11.69 -2.82 9.06
N PHE A 408 -12.28 -3.24 7.93
CA PHE A 408 -13.49 -2.62 7.39
C PHE A 408 -14.74 -2.89 8.23
N PHE A 409 -14.79 -4.02 8.93
CA PHE A 409 -15.93 -4.37 9.79
C PHE A 409 -16.06 -3.42 10.98
N SER A 410 -17.03 -2.50 10.87
CA SER A 410 -17.42 -1.64 11.99
C SER A 410 -18.13 -2.45 13.08
N PRO A 411 -18.22 -1.94 14.33
CA PRO A 411 -18.94 -2.62 15.40
C PRO A 411 -20.38 -3.02 15.02
N ARG A 412 -21.06 -2.18 14.24
CA ARG A 412 -22.43 -2.47 13.75
C ARG A 412 -22.45 -3.56 12.69
N MET A 413 -21.48 -3.59 11.78
CA MET A 413 -21.36 -4.67 10.80
C MET A 413 -21.09 -6.01 11.48
N LEU A 414 -20.19 -6.02 12.47
CA LEU A 414 -19.91 -7.20 13.29
C LEU A 414 -21.17 -7.67 14.01
N GLN A 415 -21.97 -6.75 14.55
CA GLN A 415 -23.25 -7.11 15.19
C GLN A 415 -24.21 -7.77 14.19
N TYR A 416 -24.38 -7.21 12.99
CA TYR A 416 -25.22 -7.85 11.97
C TYR A 416 -24.72 -9.23 11.55
N LEU A 417 -23.40 -9.44 11.46
CA LEU A 417 -22.87 -10.77 11.19
C LEU A 417 -23.12 -11.74 12.36
N LYS A 418 -22.98 -11.29 13.61
CA LYS A 418 -23.29 -12.08 14.82
C LYS A 418 -24.76 -12.47 14.90
N ASP A 419 -25.65 -11.55 14.51
CA ASP A 419 -27.09 -11.77 14.48
C ASP A 419 -27.55 -12.53 13.21
N LEU A 420 -26.62 -12.90 12.33
CA LEU A 420 -26.88 -13.49 11.00
C LEU A 420 -27.83 -12.64 10.13
N ALA A 421 -27.88 -11.32 10.38
CA ALA A 421 -28.65 -10.33 9.65
C ALA A 421 -27.92 -9.93 8.35
N PHE A 422 -27.72 -10.90 7.46
CA PHE A 422 -26.87 -10.74 6.26
C PHE A 422 -27.37 -9.68 5.28
N GLU A 423 -28.68 -9.46 5.16
CA GLU A 423 -29.23 -8.39 4.33
C GLU A 423 -28.84 -7.00 4.86
N ASP A 424 -28.88 -6.80 6.18
CA ASP A 424 -28.51 -5.51 6.78
C ASP A 424 -27.00 -5.29 6.73
N PHE A 425 -26.21 -6.35 6.95
CA PHE A 425 -24.77 -6.33 6.70
C PHE A 425 -24.46 -5.92 5.25
N ALA A 426 -25.07 -6.60 4.26
CA ALA A 426 -24.86 -6.31 2.84
C ALA A 426 -25.27 -4.87 2.48
N GLY A 427 -26.30 -4.32 3.13
CA GLY A 427 -26.69 -2.93 2.97
C GLY A 427 -25.63 -1.93 3.41
N MET A 428 -24.82 -2.28 4.42
CA MET A 428 -23.68 -1.48 4.86
C MET A 428 -22.40 -1.74 4.05
N TYR A 429 -22.20 -2.97 3.58
CA TYR A 429 -20.98 -3.40 2.89
C TYR A 429 -21.02 -3.06 1.39
N ASN A 430 -22.06 -3.50 0.67
CA ASN A 430 -22.22 -3.30 -0.78
C ASN A 430 -23.15 -2.12 -1.12
N GLY A 431 -23.87 -1.60 -0.13
CA GLY A 431 -24.83 -0.50 -0.30
C GLY A 431 -26.29 -0.96 -0.45
N LYS A 432 -27.23 -0.01 -0.26
CA LYS A 432 -28.67 -0.30 -0.15
C LYS A 432 -29.30 -0.88 -1.42
N GLY A 433 -28.75 -0.60 -2.60
CA GLY A 433 -29.40 -0.89 -3.89
C GLY A 433 -29.56 -2.37 -4.22
N GLN A 434 -28.72 -3.25 -3.65
CA GLN A 434 -28.73 -4.70 -3.90
C GLN A 434 -28.62 -5.52 -2.61
N LYS A 435 -28.93 -4.92 -1.45
CA LYS A 435 -28.67 -5.53 -0.14
C LYS A 435 -29.30 -6.92 0.03
N LYS A 436 -30.51 -7.14 -0.49
CA LYS A 436 -31.19 -8.44 -0.45
C LYS A 436 -30.45 -9.49 -1.27
N VAL A 437 -30.06 -9.14 -2.50
CA VAL A 437 -29.35 -10.06 -3.41
C VAL A 437 -28.01 -10.49 -2.81
N TYR A 438 -27.24 -9.56 -2.25
CA TYR A 438 -25.97 -9.88 -1.60
C TYR A 438 -26.19 -10.62 -0.27
N GLY A 439 -27.16 -10.22 0.55
CA GLY A 439 -27.53 -10.90 1.79
C GLY A 439 -27.90 -12.37 1.57
N ASP A 440 -28.75 -12.66 0.58
CA ASP A 440 -29.15 -14.02 0.20
C ASP A 440 -27.94 -14.85 -0.24
N LYS A 441 -27.00 -14.25 -1.00
CA LYS A 441 -25.77 -14.93 -1.42
C LYS A 441 -24.85 -15.25 -0.23
N ILE A 442 -24.69 -14.32 0.71
CA ILE A 442 -23.88 -14.52 1.92
C ILE A 442 -24.50 -15.64 2.76
N GLN A 443 -25.82 -15.60 2.97
CA GLN A 443 -26.55 -16.64 3.71
C GLN A 443 -26.36 -18.03 3.11
N LYS A 444 -26.43 -18.15 1.78
CA LYS A 444 -26.21 -19.43 1.07
C LYS A 444 -24.80 -19.96 1.29
N HIS A 445 -23.77 -19.12 1.17
CA HIS A 445 -22.38 -19.54 1.38
C HIS A 445 -22.10 -19.88 2.85
N TYR A 446 -22.66 -19.12 3.79
CA TYR A 446 -22.61 -19.43 5.22
C TYR A 446 -23.21 -20.81 5.49
N GLY A 447 -24.44 -21.06 5.03
CA GLY A 447 -25.11 -22.35 5.21
C GLY A 447 -24.39 -23.52 4.51
N ALA A 448 -23.82 -23.29 3.33
CA ALA A 448 -23.01 -24.28 2.63
C ALA A 448 -21.75 -24.65 3.43
N PHE A 449 -21.04 -23.66 3.97
CA PHE A 449 -19.84 -23.88 4.77
C PHE A 449 -20.13 -24.59 6.09
N LYS A 450 -21.17 -24.18 6.83
CA LYS A 450 -21.56 -24.81 8.11
C LYS A 450 -21.89 -26.29 7.96
N LYS A 451 -22.43 -26.72 6.80
CA LYS A 451 -22.72 -28.14 6.52
C LYS A 451 -21.47 -28.99 6.24
N MET A 452 -20.36 -28.36 5.87
CA MET A 452 -19.12 -29.05 5.51
C MET A 452 -18.15 -29.16 6.70
N MET A 453 -18.23 -28.23 7.64
CA MET A 453 -17.39 -28.29 8.83
C MET A 453 -17.83 -29.46 9.71
N PRO A 454 -16.89 -30.33 10.16
CA PRO A 454 -17.22 -31.33 11.16
C PRO A 454 -17.77 -30.61 12.40
N ASN A 455 -18.87 -31.12 12.97
CA ASN A 455 -19.44 -30.54 14.19
C ASN A 455 -18.32 -30.43 15.24
N SER A 456 -17.95 -29.21 15.61
CA SER A 456 -17.13 -28.97 16.79
C SER A 456 -17.98 -29.37 17.98
N GLU A 457 -17.76 -30.57 18.51
CA GLU A 457 -18.24 -30.93 19.85
C GLU A 457 -17.75 -29.87 20.84
N HIS A 458 -18.66 -29.47 21.73
CA HIS A 458 -18.67 -28.26 22.55
C HIS A 458 -17.43 -27.99 23.39
#